data_AF-A0A392V9X4-F1
#
_entry.id   AF-A0A392V9X4-F1
#
_cell.length_a   1.000
_cell.length_b   1.000
_cell.length_c   1.000
_cell.angle_alpha   90.00
_cell.angle_beta   90.00
_cell.angle_gamma   90.00
#
_symmetry.space_group_name_H-M   'P 1'
#
loop_
_entity.id
_entity.type
_entity.pdbx_description
1 polymer ?
#
loop_
_entity_poly.entity_id
_entity_poly.type
_entity_poly.pdbx_seq_one_letter_code
_entity_poly.pdbx_strand_id
1 'polypeptide(L)' 'MLRLTNHFLEEVVEKQKTDTRLMKYKALIEKGKELDIKIDENGVMRCRG' A
#
# COMPACT_ATOMS: atom_id res chain seq x y z
N MET A 1 0.19 0.62 20.91
CA MET A 1 0.79 0.47 19.56
C MET A 1 1.29 -0.95 19.43
N LEU A 2 0.50 -1.84 18.83
CA LEU A 2 0.95 -3.21 18.56
C LEU A 2 2.00 -3.12 17.44
N ARG A 3 3.28 -3.26 17.80
CA ARG A 3 4.36 -3.45 16.83
C ARG A 3 4.20 -4.86 16.26
N LEU A 4 3.38 -5.01 15.22
CA LEU A 4 3.51 -6.15 14.32
C LEU A 4 4.95 -6.13 13.82
N THR A 5 5.71 -7.16 14.15
CA THR A 5 7.13 -7.31 13.82
C THR A 5 7.38 -6.91 12.37
N ASN A 6 8.31 -5.96 12.19
CA ASN A 6 8.65 -5.29 10.92
C ASN A 6 8.68 -6.20 9.69
N HIS A 7 9.07 -7.47 9.84
CA HIS A 7 9.19 -8.42 8.75
C HIS A 7 7.86 -8.67 8.00
N PHE A 8 6.72 -8.72 8.68
CA PHE A 8 5.44 -8.96 7.99
C PHE A 8 5.02 -7.76 7.15
N LEU A 9 5.16 -6.55 7.71
CA LEU A 9 4.86 -5.33 6.97
C LEU A 9 5.82 -5.14 5.79
N GLU A 10 7.10 -5.44 5.97
CA GLU A 10 8.10 -5.39 4.90
C GLU A 10 7.77 -6.38 3.78
N GLU A 11 7.39 -7.62 4.11
CA GLU A 11 6.96 -8.61 3.12
C GLU A 11 5.70 -8.17 2.36
N VAL A 12 4.74 -7.55 3.06
CA VAL A 12 3.54 -7.01 2.42
C VAL A 12 3.92 -5.88 1.47
N VAL A 13 4.77 -4.94 1.88
CA VAL A 13 5.24 -3.84 1.02
C VAL A 13 5.96 -4.39 -0.22
N GLU A 14 6.85 -5.37 -0.06
CA GLU A 14 7.56 -5.99 -1.19
C GLU A 14 6.59 -6.66 -2.17
N LYS A 15 5.63 -7.45 -1.66
CA LYS A 15 4.60 -8.05 -2.51
C LYS A 15 3.77 -7.00 -3.24
N GLN A 16 3.38 -5.92 -2.57
CA GLN A 16 2.60 -4.84 -3.18
C GLN A 16 3.38 -4.09 -4.26
N LYS A 17 4.69 -3.90 -4.11
CA LYS A 17 5.55 -3.32 -5.16
C LYS A 17 5.64 -4.22 -6.39
N THR A 18 5.68 -5.54 -6.19
CA THR A 18 5.76 -6.48 -7.33
C THR A 18 4.42 -6.65 -8.05
N ASP A 19 3.30 -6.35 -7.40
CA ASP A 19 1.97 -6.45 -8.02
C ASP A 19 1.71 -5.32 -9.03
N THR A 20 1.52 -5.71 -10.29
CA THR A 20 1.34 -4.76 -11.39
C THR A 20 0.02 -3.98 -11.31
N ARG A 21 -1.02 -4.51 -10.65
CA ARG A 21 -2.31 -3.81 -10.48
C ARG A 21 -2.18 -2.73 -9.40
N LEU A 22 -1.51 -3.04 -8.30
CA LEU A 22 -1.25 -2.07 -7.22
C LEU A 22 -0.33 -0.95 -7.68
N MET A 23 0.68 -1.24 -8.52
CA MET A 23 1.49 -0.20 -9.17
C MET A 23 0.66 0.76 -10.03
N LYS A 24 -0.35 0.25 -10.76
CA LYS A 24 -1.27 1.11 -11.53
C LYS A 24 -2.10 2.00 -10.62
N TYR A 25 -2.64 1.46 -9.53
CA TYR A 25 -3.39 2.26 -8.55
C TYR A 25 -2.51 3.32 -7.89
N LYS A 26 -1.26 2.98 -7.53
CA LYS A 26 -0.29 3.95 -7.02
C LYS A 26 -0.12 5.14 -7.96
N ALA A 27 0.12 4.87 -9.24
CA ALA A 27 0.28 5.92 -10.24
C ALA A 27 -0.99 6.78 -10.42
N LEU A 28 -2.19 6.22 -10.20
CA LEU A 28 -3.44 6.97 -10.24
C LEU A 28 -3.59 7.86 -8.99
N ILE A 29 -3.22 7.35 -7.82
CA ILE A 29 -3.23 8.12 -6.55
C ILE A 29 -2.22 9.27 -6.63
N GLU A 30 -1.02 9.03 -7.17
CA GLU A 30 0.00 10.08 -7.40
C GLU A 30 -0.46 11.15 -8.40
N LYS A 31 -1.35 10.79 -9.33
CA LYS A 31 -2.03 11.75 -10.23
C LYS A 31 -3.19 12.50 -9.57
N GLY A 32 -3.46 12.27 -8.30
CA GLY A 32 -4.53 12.92 -7.54
C GLY A 32 -5.92 12.32 -7.79
N LYS A 33 -6.02 11.11 -8.38
CA LYS A 33 -7.31 10.40 -8.38
C LYS A 33 -7.59 9.85 -6.99
N GLU A 34 -8.73 10.23 -6.44
CA GLU A 34 -9.24 9.63 -5.21
C GLU A 34 -9.73 8.21 -5.51
N LEU A 35 -9.04 7.23 -4.94
CA LEU A 35 -9.41 5.82 -5.00
C LEU A 35 -9.75 5.34 -3.60
N ASP A 36 -10.41 4.19 -3.53
CA ASP A 36 -10.71 3.52 -2.26
C ASP A 36 -9.43 3.01 -1.55
N ILE A 37 -8.32 2.96 -2.27
CA ILE A 37 -7.00 2.54 -1.77
C ILE A 37 -6.23 3.75 -1.25
N LYS A 38 -5.71 3.66 -0.02
CA LYS A 38 -4.83 4.66 0.61
C LYS A 38 -3.51 4.03 1.06
N ILE A 39 -2.44 4.83 1.09
CA ILE A 39 -1.13 4.42 1.60
C ILE A 39 -1.03 4.87 3.06
N ASP A 40 -0.73 3.94 3.98
CA ASP A 40 -0.53 4.26 5.40
C ASP A 40 0.90 4.77 5.68
N GLU A 41 1.15 5.24 6.91
CA GLU A 41 2.45 5.78 7.34
C GLU A 41 3.63 4.81 7.15
N ASN A 42 3.36 3.49 7.14
CA ASN A 42 4.34 2.43 6.88
C ASN A 42 4.55 2.13 5.39
N GLY A 43 3.91 2.88 4.49
CA GLY A 43 4.01 2.69 3.03
C GLY A 43 3.17 1.53 2.48
N VAL A 44 2.28 0.94 3.29
CA VAL A 44 1.39 -0.16 2.87
C VAL A 44 0.10 0.42 2.26
N MET A 45 -0.30 -0.09 1.10
CA MET A 45 -1.61 0.19 0.50
C MET A 45 -2.71 -0.61 1.20
N ARG A 46 -3.80 0.07 1.55
CA ARG A 46 -4.98 -0.48 2.21
C ARG A 46 -6.25 0.04 1.52
N CYS A 47 -7.23 -0.84 1.28
CA CYS A 47 -8.57 -0.41 0.85
C CYS A 47 -9.35 0.13 2.06
N ARG A 48 -10.27 1.05 1.82
CA ARG A 48 -11.31 1.38 2.81
C ARG A 48 -12.29 0.20 2.83
N GLY A 49 -12.60 -0.25 4.04
CA GLY A 49 -13.67 -1.23 4.27
C GLY A 49 -15.02 -0.53 4.30
#